data_AF-A0A6P4CZE2-F1
#
_entry.id   AF-A0A6P4CZE2-F1
#
_cell.length_a   1.000
_cell.length_b   1.000
_cell.length_c   1.000
_cell.angle_alpha   90.00
_cell.angle_beta   90.00
_cell.angle_gamma   90.00
#
_symmetry.space_group_name_H-M   'P 1'
#
loop_
_entity.id
_entity.type
_entity.pdbx_description
1 polymer ?
#
loop_
_entity_poly.entity_id
_entity_poly.type
_entity_poly.pdbx_seq_one_letter_code
_entity_poly.pdbx_strand_id
1 'polypeptide(L)'
;HPPADTLQLCVGCRCLIFQLAHANAAPRNLRGFLLDHRVTFAGFWNHSDRRKLENSWLGLRMRTDPVDLRLCTETDGGWNLKRASVNTIVEECLGFEVEQRKEIGISDWDEEFLSHEQVEYATVDAHCAFLIARDCKVWNFRD
;
A
#
# COMPACT_ATOMS: atom_id res chain seq x y z
N HIS A 1 -17.29 2.60 -0.41
CA HIS A 1 -16.29 1.53 -0.26
C HIS A 1 -16.45 0.96 1.14
N PRO A 2 -16.38 -0.38 1.30
CA PRO A 2 -16.30 -0.99 2.62
C PRO A 2 -15.10 -0.41 3.40
N PRO A 3 -15.15 -0.41 4.75
CA PRO A 3 -14.00 -0.04 5.57
C PRO A 3 -12.78 -0.92 5.28
N ALA A 4 -11.60 -0.49 5.72
CA ALA A 4 -10.40 -1.33 5.63
C ALA A 4 -10.35 -2.33 6.80
N ASP A 5 -10.09 -3.59 6.50
CA ASP A 5 -9.97 -4.67 7.50
C ASP A 5 -8.52 -4.88 7.93
N THR A 6 -7.56 -4.70 7.00
CA THR A 6 -6.12 -4.84 7.24
C THR A 6 -5.36 -3.66 6.63
N LEU A 7 -4.39 -3.12 7.38
CA LEU A 7 -3.44 -2.09 6.94
C LEU A 7 -2.05 -2.71 6.80
N GLN A 8 -1.42 -2.50 5.64
CA GLN A 8 -0.03 -2.87 5.39
C GLN A 8 0.84 -1.62 5.20
N LEU A 9 2.00 -1.58 5.85
CA LEU A 9 2.98 -0.49 5.75
C LEU A 9 4.36 -1.08 5.57
N CYS A 10 5.18 -0.50 4.69
CA CYS A 10 6.58 -0.88 4.52
C CYS A 10 7.51 0.33 4.66
N VAL A 11 8.61 0.18 5.40
CA VAL A 11 9.71 1.14 5.46
C VAL A 11 11.04 0.38 5.38
N GLY A 12 11.80 0.63 4.32
CA GLY A 12 13.04 -0.10 4.07
C GLY A 12 12.74 -1.58 3.80
N CYS A 13 13.32 -2.45 4.62
CA CYS A 13 13.11 -3.90 4.57
C CYS A 13 12.11 -4.42 5.62
N ARG A 14 11.34 -3.54 6.26
CA ARG A 14 10.41 -3.92 7.34
C ARG A 14 8.98 -3.63 6.93
N CYS A 15 8.15 -4.67 6.94
CA CYS A 15 6.72 -4.57 6.74
C CYS A 15 5.99 -4.72 8.08
N LEU A 16 4.94 -3.94 8.25
CA LEU A 16 3.96 -4.04 9.32
C LEU A 16 2.62 -4.42 8.69
N ILE A 17 2.01 -5.49 9.19
CA ILE A 17 0.61 -5.83 8.91
C ILE A 17 -0.17 -5.56 10.19
N PHE A 18 -1.25 -4.79 10.09
CA PHE A 18 -2.10 -4.42 11.21
C PHE A 18 -3.56 -4.70 10.84
N GLN A 19 -4.11 -5.80 11.38
CA GLN A 19 -5.51 -6.18 11.23
C GLN A 19 -6.40 -5.20 12.03
N LEU A 20 -6.99 -4.23 11.33
CA LEU A 20 -7.84 -3.16 11.86
C LEU A 20 -9.14 -3.69 12.46
N ALA A 21 -9.74 -4.70 11.80
CA ALA A 21 -11.01 -5.27 12.22
C ALA A 21 -10.92 -6.03 13.55
N HIS A 22 -9.75 -6.59 13.85
CA HIS A 22 -9.48 -7.37 15.07
C HIS A 22 -8.82 -6.56 16.20
N ALA A 23 -8.44 -5.31 15.91
CA ALA A 23 -7.75 -4.47 16.88
C ALA A 23 -8.72 -3.69 17.77
N ASN A 24 -8.55 -3.80 19.09
CA ASN A 24 -9.34 -3.03 20.06
C ASN A 24 -9.04 -1.53 20.04
N ALA A 25 -7.81 -1.15 19.65
CA ALA A 25 -7.38 0.24 19.53
C ALA A 25 -6.18 0.37 18.61
N ALA A 26 -6.07 1.50 17.92
CA ALA A 26 -4.87 1.88 17.19
C ALA A 26 -3.82 2.53 18.11
N PRO A 27 -2.53 2.14 18.04
CA PRO A 27 -1.47 2.82 18.76
C PRO A 27 -1.40 4.32 18.43
N ARG A 28 -1.13 5.17 19.44
CA ARG A 28 -0.98 6.62 19.25
C ARG A 28 0.09 6.95 18.20
N ASN A 29 1.18 6.19 18.19
CA ASN A 29 2.27 6.35 17.22
C ASN A 29 1.80 6.11 15.78
N LEU A 30 0.92 5.11 15.54
CA LEU A 30 0.36 4.87 14.21
C LEU A 30 -0.53 6.04 13.77
N ARG A 31 -1.40 6.55 14.65
CA ARG A 31 -2.23 7.73 14.37
C ARG A 31 -1.38 8.96 14.03
N GLY A 32 -0.32 9.20 14.81
CA GLY A 32 0.61 10.29 14.55
C GLY A 32 1.35 10.10 13.22
N PHE A 33 1.81 8.88 12.92
CA PHE A 33 2.52 8.55 11.70
C PHE A 33 1.68 8.80 10.43
N LEU A 34 0.42 8.38 10.42
CA LEU A 34 -0.52 8.62 9.30
C LEU A 34 -0.83 10.11 9.06
N LEU A 35 -0.62 10.96 10.08
CA LEU A 35 -0.82 12.40 10.02
C LEU A 35 0.47 13.21 9.84
N ASP A 36 1.63 12.57 9.82
CA ASP A 36 2.92 13.25 9.77
C ASP A 36 3.18 13.85 8.38
N HIS A 37 3.30 15.18 8.32
CA HIS A 37 3.58 15.91 7.09
C HIS A 37 4.96 15.62 6.48
N ARG A 38 5.86 15.01 7.25
CA ARG A 38 7.19 14.60 6.79
C ARG A 38 7.14 13.27 6.05
N VAL A 39 6.06 12.50 6.18
CA VAL A 39 5.88 11.20 5.53
C VAL A 39 5.09 11.36 4.24
N THR A 40 5.53 10.67 3.18
CA THR A 40 4.75 10.48 1.96
C THR A 40 4.34 9.02 1.89
N PHE A 41 3.04 8.75 1.84
CA PHE A 41 2.51 7.42 1.60
C PHE A 41 2.40 7.19 0.10
N ALA A 42 2.63 5.96 -0.35
CA ALA A 42 2.47 5.56 -1.73
C ALA A 42 1.98 4.12 -1.81
N GLY A 43 1.31 3.77 -2.90
CA GLY A 43 0.80 2.43 -3.14
C GLY A 43 0.27 2.26 -4.56
N PHE A 44 -0.40 1.14 -4.79
CA PHE A 44 -1.07 0.85 -6.06
C PHE A 44 -2.58 0.92 -5.85
N TRP A 45 -3.30 1.53 -6.80
CA TRP A 45 -4.78 1.53 -6.80
C TRP A 45 -5.42 2.12 -5.53
N ASN A 46 -4.70 2.97 -4.82
CA ASN A 46 -4.95 3.38 -3.43
C ASN A 46 -5.86 4.62 -3.27
N HIS A 47 -6.54 5.04 -4.35
CA HIS A 47 -7.43 6.21 -4.38
C HIS A 47 -8.56 6.19 -3.33
N SER A 48 -8.90 5.02 -2.80
CA SER A 48 -9.94 4.86 -1.77
C SER A 48 -9.40 4.74 -0.35
N ASP A 49 -8.09 4.55 -0.18
CA ASP A 49 -7.50 4.00 1.05
C ASP A 49 -7.67 4.92 2.24
N ARG A 50 -7.43 6.23 2.06
CA ARG A 50 -7.67 7.23 3.09
C ARG A 50 -9.10 7.18 3.61
N ARG A 51 -10.08 7.11 2.70
CA ARG A 51 -11.50 7.05 3.07
C ARG A 51 -11.84 5.72 3.74
N LYS A 52 -11.29 4.60 3.27
CA LYS A 52 -11.48 3.28 3.90
C LYS A 52 -10.91 3.23 5.31
N LEU A 53 -9.75 3.83 5.54
CA LEU A 53 -9.12 3.93 6.86
C LEU A 53 -9.93 4.84 7.79
N GLU A 54 -10.40 5.98 7.31
CA GLU A 54 -11.22 6.90 8.11
C GLU A 54 -12.57 6.28 8.48
N ASN A 55 -13.14 5.45 7.59
CA ASN A 55 -14.39 4.72 7.83
C ASN A 55 -14.20 3.39 8.59
N SER A 56 -12.97 2.95 8.85
CA SER A 56 -12.72 1.75 9.65
C SER A 56 -13.22 1.94 11.08
N TRP A 57 -13.47 0.84 11.80
CA TRP A 57 -13.86 0.88 13.22
C TRP A 57 -12.95 1.76 14.07
N LEU A 58 -11.65 1.80 13.75
CA LEU A 58 -10.65 2.59 14.46
C LEU A 58 -10.61 4.07 14.05
N GLY A 59 -11.28 4.47 12.97
CA GLY A 59 -11.33 5.86 12.50
C GLY A 59 -9.93 6.43 12.25
N LEU A 60 -9.10 5.74 11.48
CA LEU A 60 -7.72 6.15 11.20
C LEU A 60 -7.69 7.20 10.09
N ARG A 61 -7.20 8.40 10.41
CA ARG A 61 -7.10 9.51 9.45
C ARG A 61 -5.72 9.55 8.82
N MET A 62 -5.66 9.70 7.51
CA MET A 62 -4.44 10.07 6.79
C MET A 62 -4.46 11.58 6.48
N ARG A 63 -3.29 12.23 6.54
CA ARG A 63 -3.17 13.67 6.23
C ARG A 63 -3.53 13.95 4.76
N THR A 64 -2.95 13.17 3.86
CA THR A 64 -3.15 13.24 2.41
C THR A 64 -3.43 11.85 1.86
N ASP A 65 -3.98 11.78 0.66
CA ASP A 65 -4.07 10.51 -0.06
C ASP A 65 -2.66 10.01 -0.38
N PRO A 66 -2.43 8.67 -0.41
CA PRO A 66 -1.16 8.15 -0.87
C PRO A 66 -0.94 8.44 -2.35
N VAL A 67 0.32 8.61 -2.75
CA VAL A 67 0.70 8.74 -4.17
C VAL A 67 0.43 7.41 -4.86
N ASP A 68 -0.35 7.47 -5.94
CA ASP A 68 -0.61 6.29 -6.76
C ASP A 68 0.54 6.07 -7.74
N LEU A 69 1.33 5.03 -7.49
CA LEU A 69 2.57 4.76 -8.23
C LEU A 69 2.33 4.58 -9.73
N ARG A 70 1.15 4.08 -10.11
CA ARG A 70 0.76 3.88 -11.52
C ARG A 70 0.76 5.18 -12.31
N LEU A 71 0.59 6.31 -11.63
CA LEU A 71 0.55 7.65 -12.23
C LEU A 71 1.94 8.30 -12.32
N CYS A 72 2.94 7.73 -11.66
CA CYS A 72 4.29 8.26 -11.55
C CYS A 72 5.36 7.38 -12.21
N THR A 73 4.97 6.19 -12.71
CA THR A 73 5.87 5.22 -13.36
C THR A 73 5.61 5.14 -14.87
N GLU A 74 6.68 5.12 -15.65
CA GLU A 74 6.69 4.94 -17.09
C GLU A 74 7.79 3.93 -17.47
N THR A 75 7.64 3.22 -18.57
CA THR A 75 8.70 2.33 -19.08
C THR A 75 9.83 3.13 -19.71
N ASP A 76 10.98 2.50 -19.95
CA ASP A 76 12.11 3.09 -20.69
C ASP A 76 11.72 3.61 -22.10
N GLY A 77 10.65 3.05 -22.67
CA GLY A 77 10.07 3.48 -23.94
C GLY A 77 9.05 4.63 -23.84
N GLY A 78 8.84 5.21 -22.65
CA GLY A 78 7.89 6.30 -22.40
C GLY A 78 6.43 5.84 -22.37
N TRP A 79 6.15 4.54 -22.24
CA TRP A 79 4.79 4.03 -22.10
C TRP A 79 4.32 4.18 -20.67
N ASN A 80 3.16 4.81 -20.47
CA ASN A 80 2.61 4.96 -19.13
C ASN A 80 2.07 3.62 -18.59
N LEU A 81 2.26 3.40 -17.29
CA LEU A 81 1.85 2.17 -16.61
C LEU A 81 0.52 2.33 -15.83
N LYS A 82 -0.26 3.37 -16.15
CA LYS A 82 -1.47 3.76 -15.40
C LYS A 82 -2.51 2.64 -15.26
N ARG A 83 -2.57 1.76 -16.28
CA ARG A 83 -3.53 0.64 -16.36
C ARG A 83 -2.85 -0.73 -16.24
N ALA A 84 -1.54 -0.77 -16.01
CA ALA A 84 -0.79 -2.01 -15.90
C ALA A 84 -1.13 -2.74 -14.59
N SER A 85 -0.89 -4.04 -14.57
CA SER A 85 -1.00 -4.84 -13.35
C SER A 85 0.15 -4.52 -12.39
N VAL A 86 0.00 -4.85 -11.10
CA VAL A 86 1.10 -4.70 -10.13
C VAL A 86 2.33 -5.50 -10.59
N ASN A 87 2.15 -6.73 -11.04
CA ASN A 87 3.25 -7.56 -11.55
C ASN A 87 4.01 -6.88 -12.68
N THR A 88 3.28 -6.35 -13.68
CA THR A 88 3.88 -5.63 -14.81
C THR A 88 4.61 -4.36 -14.34
N ILE A 89 4.03 -3.60 -13.42
CA ILE A 89 4.69 -2.38 -12.89
C ILE A 89 5.99 -2.74 -12.18
N VAL A 90 5.97 -3.80 -11.36
CA VAL A 90 7.13 -4.28 -10.63
C VAL A 90 8.22 -4.78 -11.57
N GLU A 91 7.86 -5.55 -12.58
CA GLU A 91 8.79 -6.05 -13.59
C GLU A 91 9.47 -4.90 -14.33
N GLU A 92 8.69 -3.94 -14.84
CA GLU A 92 9.20 -2.79 -15.60
C GLU A 92 10.05 -1.84 -14.72
N CYS A 93 9.67 -1.63 -13.46
CA CYS A 93 10.35 -0.66 -12.59
C CYS A 93 11.54 -1.26 -11.82
N LEU A 94 11.48 -2.53 -11.44
CA LEU A 94 12.47 -3.17 -10.56
C LEU A 94 13.26 -4.29 -11.24
N GLY A 95 12.87 -4.73 -12.45
CA GLY A 95 13.60 -5.71 -13.24
C GLY A 95 13.46 -7.15 -12.76
N PHE A 96 12.44 -7.46 -11.95
CA PHE A 96 12.14 -8.82 -11.52
C PHE A 96 10.64 -9.10 -11.49
N GLU A 97 10.28 -10.36 -11.71
CA GLU A 97 8.91 -10.82 -11.68
C GLU A 97 8.43 -11.09 -10.25
N VAL A 98 7.16 -10.76 -9.99
CA VAL A 98 6.45 -11.14 -8.76
C VAL A 98 5.14 -11.82 -9.11
N GLU A 99 4.71 -12.76 -8.28
CA GLU A 99 3.45 -13.47 -8.44
C GLU A 99 2.40 -12.98 -7.43
N GLN A 100 1.87 -11.77 -7.64
CA GLN A 100 0.75 -11.26 -6.84
C GLN A 100 -0.57 -11.84 -7.35
N ARG A 101 -0.83 -13.11 -6.99
CA ARG A 101 -2.05 -13.85 -7.36
C ARG A 101 -3.31 -13.08 -6.95
N LYS A 102 -4.20 -12.84 -7.94
CA LYS A 102 -5.40 -12.02 -7.75
C LYS A 102 -6.33 -12.62 -6.69
N GLU A 103 -6.36 -13.94 -6.59
CA GLU A 103 -7.17 -14.72 -5.66
C GLU A 103 -6.84 -14.35 -4.21
N ILE A 104 -5.57 -14.08 -3.90
CA ILE A 104 -5.14 -13.64 -2.57
C ILE A 104 -5.50 -12.16 -2.35
N GLY A 105 -5.27 -11.30 -3.35
CA GLY A 105 -5.60 -9.88 -3.26
C GLY A 105 -7.09 -9.60 -3.00
N ILE A 106 -7.98 -10.49 -3.44
CA ILE A 106 -9.44 -10.41 -3.21
C ILE A 106 -9.96 -11.39 -2.15
N SER A 107 -9.06 -12.09 -1.45
CA SER A 107 -9.42 -13.00 -0.36
C SER A 107 -10.01 -12.24 0.84
N ASP A 108 -10.45 -12.98 1.85
CA ASP A 108 -10.97 -12.39 3.08
C ASP A 108 -9.83 -11.84 3.96
N TRP A 109 -9.72 -10.51 4.03
CA TRP A 109 -8.72 -9.81 4.84
C TRP A 109 -9.22 -9.45 6.25
N ASP A 110 -10.44 -9.88 6.60
CA ASP A 110 -11.03 -9.84 7.94
C ASP A 110 -10.92 -11.21 8.65
N GLU A 111 -10.11 -12.15 8.14
CA GLU A 111 -9.80 -13.39 8.85
C GLU A 111 -9.14 -13.10 10.21
N GLU A 112 -9.51 -13.87 11.25
CA GLU A 112 -8.90 -13.74 12.59
C GLU A 112 -7.37 -13.99 12.51
N PHE A 113 -6.97 -14.95 11.68
CA PHE A 113 -5.58 -15.27 11.39
C PHE A 113 -5.34 -15.25 9.90
N LEU A 114 -4.52 -14.31 9.44
CA LEU A 114 -4.08 -14.27 8.05
C LEU A 114 -3.25 -15.52 7.70
N SER A 115 -3.49 -16.07 6.52
CA SER A 115 -2.71 -17.19 6.00
C SER A 115 -1.28 -16.76 5.68
N HIS A 116 -0.37 -17.73 5.54
CA HIS A 116 1.00 -17.44 5.10
C HIS A 116 1.01 -16.73 3.74
N GLU A 117 0.14 -17.15 2.81
CA GLU A 117 0.05 -16.56 1.47
C GLU A 117 -0.45 -15.11 1.53
N GLN A 118 -1.39 -14.77 2.43
CA GLN A 118 -1.83 -13.40 2.64
C GLN A 118 -0.72 -12.53 3.24
N VAL A 119 0.01 -13.04 4.22
CA VAL A 119 1.15 -12.33 4.82
C VAL A 119 2.24 -12.08 3.77
N GLU A 120 2.59 -13.10 2.97
CA GLU A 120 3.54 -12.97 1.88
C GLU A 120 3.07 -11.96 0.84
N TYR A 121 1.82 -12.07 0.36
CA TYR A 121 1.22 -11.13 -0.59
C TYR A 121 1.33 -9.69 -0.09
N ALA A 122 0.84 -9.42 1.12
CA ALA A 122 0.83 -8.08 1.72
C ALA A 122 2.23 -7.50 1.89
N THR A 123 3.20 -8.33 2.29
CA THR A 123 4.58 -7.87 2.50
C THR A 123 5.30 -7.62 1.18
N VAL A 124 5.12 -8.46 0.17
CA VAL A 124 5.71 -8.27 -1.16
C VAL A 124 5.11 -7.06 -1.86
N ASP A 125 3.78 -6.89 -1.84
CA ASP A 125 3.09 -5.74 -2.43
C ASP A 125 3.58 -4.42 -1.80
N ALA A 126 3.58 -4.34 -0.47
CA ALA A 126 4.03 -3.14 0.25
C ALA A 126 5.54 -2.87 0.05
N HIS A 127 6.37 -3.90 -0.02
CA HIS A 127 7.81 -3.74 -0.24
C HIS A 127 8.13 -3.27 -1.67
N CYS A 128 7.47 -3.85 -2.68
CA CYS A 128 7.60 -3.40 -4.06
C CYS A 128 7.14 -1.95 -4.22
N ALA A 129 6.01 -1.59 -3.61
CA ALA A 129 5.55 -0.19 -3.58
C ALA A 129 6.59 0.74 -2.96
N PHE A 130 7.23 0.34 -1.84
CA PHE A 130 8.29 1.12 -1.21
C PHE A 130 9.51 1.33 -2.13
N LEU A 131 9.99 0.27 -2.79
CA LEU A 131 11.15 0.35 -3.69
C LEU A 131 10.88 1.30 -4.85
N ILE A 132 9.73 1.16 -5.51
CA ILE A 132 9.33 2.02 -6.63
C ILE A 132 9.13 3.46 -6.16
N ALA A 133 8.44 3.67 -5.03
CA ALA A 133 8.25 5.00 -4.45
C ALA A 133 9.59 5.72 -4.17
N ARG A 134 10.58 4.98 -3.67
CA ARG A 134 11.93 5.48 -3.42
C ARG A 134 12.62 5.88 -4.73
N ASP A 135 12.58 5.01 -5.73
CA ASP A 135 13.31 5.21 -7.00
C ASP A 135 12.68 6.35 -7.82
N CYS A 136 11.35 6.47 -7.79
CA CYS A 136 10.61 7.59 -8.36
C CYS A 136 10.67 8.88 -7.51
N LYS A 137 11.29 8.85 -6.31
CA LYS A 137 11.38 9.98 -5.37
C LYS A 137 10.03 10.66 -5.12
N VAL A 138 9.01 9.86 -4.78
CA VAL A 138 7.62 10.34 -4.79
C VAL A 138 7.30 11.49 -3.84
N TRP A 139 8.18 11.75 -2.87
CA TRP A 139 8.10 12.93 -2.01
C TRP A 139 8.25 14.26 -2.75
N ASN A 140 8.70 14.26 -4.01
CA ASN A 140 8.73 15.44 -4.86
C ASN A 140 7.38 15.73 -5.54
N PHE A 141 6.43 14.79 -5.55
CA PHE A 141 5.07 15.00 -6.06
C PHE A 141 4.11 15.55 -4.98
N ARG A 142 4.65 16.17 -3.93
CA ARG A 142 3.83 16.84 -2.91
C ARG A 142 3.25 18.11 -3.52
N ASP A 143 1.94 18.18 -3.61
CA ASP A 143 1.21 19.44 -3.67
C ASP A 143 1.36 20.23 -2.34
#